data_AF-A0A1R2C7Z6-F1
#
_entry.id   AF-A0A1R2C7Z6-F1
#
_cell.length_a   1.000
_cell.length_b   1.000
_cell.length_c   1.000
_cell.angle_alpha   90.00
_cell.angle_beta   90.00
_cell.angle_gamma   90.00
#
_symmetry.space_group_name_H-M   'P 1'
#
loop_
_entity.id
_entity.type
_entity.pdbx_description
1 polymer ?
#
loop_
_entity_poly.entity_id
_entity_poly.type
_entity_poly.pdbx_seq_one_letter_code
_entity_poly.pdbx_strand_id
1 'polypeptide(L)'
;MKKIVSIDLKVLDLQSQTDEFSRKVKVETLIRSLFISFKPQIKWHPKKEYLRCKLIRGHKRANRKIKKGKLLYNNQKEMSEAAKFNWQNLSKAYLKFQSVLDSVSRTLFEPIKFKANKTKITTESSKSFNVDFCKRYFTEPGVRESYYYFIEYLFSDLNPDYLSKYLGFTCCQTNFHTLECAYKWLLMKRYANEIIIEDLQFEPWFPQEAVLLSPINNFIGNLE
;
A
#
# COMPACT_ATOMS: atom_id res chain seq x y z
N MET A 1 16.51 -17.57 -3.51
CA MET A 1 15.33 -16.69 -3.71
C MET A 1 14.12 -17.55 -3.98
N LYS A 2 13.22 -17.73 -3.01
CA LYS A 2 11.92 -18.36 -3.29
C LYS A 2 11.01 -17.28 -3.86
N LYS A 3 10.75 -17.31 -5.18
CA LYS A 3 9.70 -16.49 -5.80
C LYS A 3 8.41 -16.78 -5.02
N ILE A 4 7.75 -15.75 -4.50
CA ILE A 4 6.36 -15.86 -4.08
C ILE A 4 5.63 -16.47 -5.27
N VAL A 5 4.87 -17.56 -5.02
CA VAL A 5 4.01 -18.18 -6.04
C VAL A 5 3.16 -17.05 -6.58
N SER A 6 3.53 -16.58 -7.77
CA SER A 6 3.00 -15.35 -8.31
C SER A 6 1.53 -15.59 -8.50
N ILE A 7 0.68 -14.72 -7.93
CA ILE A 7 -0.70 -14.64 -8.38
C ILE A 7 -0.61 -14.36 -9.87
N ASP A 8 -0.94 -15.40 -10.64
CA ASP A 8 -0.68 -15.42 -12.06
C ASP A 8 -1.58 -14.36 -12.68
N LEU A 9 -0.98 -13.46 -13.45
CA LEU A 9 -1.73 -12.45 -14.21
C LEU A 9 -2.73 -13.14 -15.17
N LYS A 10 -2.53 -14.43 -15.47
CA LYS A 10 -3.48 -15.29 -16.19
C LYS A 10 -4.84 -15.43 -15.50
N VAL A 11 -4.92 -15.33 -14.18
CA VAL A 11 -6.19 -15.56 -13.45
C VAL A 11 -7.27 -14.52 -13.81
N LEU A 12 -6.86 -13.32 -14.24
CA LEU A 12 -7.75 -12.27 -14.72
C LEU A 12 -7.55 -11.95 -16.20
N ASP A 13 -6.91 -12.87 -16.95
CA ASP A 13 -6.56 -12.69 -18.37
C ASP A 13 -5.81 -11.37 -18.67
N LEU A 14 -4.93 -10.94 -17.77
CA LEU A 14 -4.17 -9.70 -17.93
C LEU A 14 -2.95 -9.85 -18.83
N GLN A 15 -2.54 -11.09 -19.12
CA GLN A 15 -1.42 -11.40 -20.02
C GLN A 15 -1.81 -11.27 -21.50
N SER A 16 -3.03 -11.65 -21.88
CA SER A 16 -3.52 -11.43 -23.26
C SER A 16 -3.52 -9.93 -23.60
N GLN A 17 -3.89 -9.09 -22.62
CA GLN A 17 -3.89 -7.63 -22.76
C GLN A 17 -2.48 -7.02 -22.83
N THR A 18 -1.42 -7.70 -22.39
CA THR A 18 -0.05 -7.19 -22.60
C THR A 18 0.45 -7.37 -24.04
N ASP A 19 -0.08 -8.36 -24.76
CA ASP A 19 0.39 -8.77 -26.08
C ASP A 19 -0.41 -8.12 -27.22
N GLU A 20 -1.64 -7.67 -26.97
CA GLU A 20 -2.54 -7.08 -27.97
C GLU A 20 -2.20 -5.60 -28.31
N PHE A 21 -1.50 -4.87 -27.43
CA PHE A 21 -1.12 -3.48 -27.69
C PHE A 21 0.26 -3.37 -28.37
N SER A 22 0.32 -2.57 -29.44
CA SER A 22 1.56 -2.26 -30.20
C SER A 22 2.68 -1.60 -29.37
N ARG A 23 2.36 -1.09 -28.17
CA ARG A 23 3.32 -0.71 -27.13
C ARG A 23 3.04 -1.55 -25.88
N LYS A 24 4.05 -2.28 -25.38
CA LYS A 24 3.96 -3.07 -24.14
C LYS A 24 3.45 -2.20 -22.99
N VAL A 25 2.20 -2.41 -22.57
CA VAL A 25 1.60 -1.72 -21.43
C VAL A 25 2.31 -2.20 -20.16
N LYS A 26 2.70 -1.27 -19.29
CA LYS A 26 3.34 -1.63 -18.00
C LYS A 26 2.35 -2.36 -17.11
N VAL A 27 2.82 -3.43 -16.44
CA VAL A 27 2.04 -4.24 -15.49
C VAL A 27 1.33 -3.37 -14.44
N GLU A 28 2.00 -2.33 -13.93
CA GLU A 28 1.37 -1.41 -12.97
C GLU A 28 0.14 -0.66 -13.50
N THR A 29 0.10 -0.38 -14.80
CA THR A 29 -1.03 0.31 -15.42
C THR A 29 -2.21 -0.64 -15.53
N LEU A 30 -1.95 -1.89 -15.91
CA LEU A 30 -2.96 -2.95 -15.98
C LEU A 30 -3.58 -3.25 -14.62
N ILE A 31 -2.77 -3.38 -13.57
CA ILE A 31 -3.32 -3.62 -12.22
C ILE A 31 -4.19 -2.43 -11.78
N ARG A 32 -3.75 -1.19 -12.03
CA ARG A 32 -4.55 -0.01 -11.66
C ARG A 32 -5.85 0.07 -12.46
N SER A 33 -5.84 -0.28 -13.75
CA SER A 33 -7.03 -0.21 -14.61
C SER A 33 -8.16 -1.15 -14.21
N LEU A 34 -7.89 -2.13 -13.35
CA LEU A 34 -8.92 -2.98 -12.74
C LEU A 34 -9.82 -2.25 -11.73
N PHE A 35 -9.46 -1.02 -11.33
CA PHE A 35 -10.14 -0.28 -10.26
C PHE A 35 -10.81 1.00 -10.75
N ILE A 36 -11.88 1.38 -10.06
CA ILE A 36 -12.73 2.52 -10.39
C ILE A 36 -12.53 3.61 -9.34
N SER A 37 -12.26 4.85 -9.77
CA SER A 37 -12.13 5.97 -8.83
C SER A 37 -13.49 6.37 -8.25
N PHE A 38 -13.54 6.71 -6.96
CA PHE A 38 -14.77 7.23 -6.34
C PHE A 38 -15.25 8.57 -6.92
N LYS A 39 -14.37 9.33 -7.59
CA LYS A 39 -14.74 10.64 -8.15
C LYS A 39 -15.38 10.41 -9.52
N PRO A 40 -16.71 10.60 -9.67
CA PRO A 40 -17.42 10.30 -10.92
C PRO A 40 -16.87 11.09 -12.12
N GLN A 41 -16.38 12.32 -11.87
CA GLN A 41 -15.75 13.15 -12.89
C GLN A 41 -14.37 12.63 -13.37
N ILE A 42 -13.77 11.65 -12.70
CA ILE A 42 -12.51 11.02 -13.12
C ILE A 42 -12.86 9.69 -13.76
N LYS A 43 -13.06 9.68 -15.08
CA LYS A 43 -13.28 8.46 -15.90
C LYS A 43 -12.12 7.44 -15.88
N TRP A 44 -11.08 7.72 -15.10
CA TRP A 44 -9.81 7.01 -15.14
C TRP A 44 -9.56 6.28 -13.83
N HIS A 45 -8.95 5.12 -13.95
CA HIS A 45 -8.41 4.34 -12.85
C HIS A 45 -7.47 5.16 -11.95
N PRO A 46 -7.23 4.76 -10.68
CA PRO A 46 -6.40 5.53 -9.76
C PRO A 46 -5.03 5.89 -10.33
N LYS A 47 -4.63 7.16 -10.18
CA LYS A 47 -3.30 7.65 -10.59
C LYS A 47 -2.21 7.01 -9.72
N LYS A 48 -1.07 6.70 -10.33
CA LYS A 48 0.11 6.11 -9.68
C LYS A 48 0.56 6.91 -8.46
N GLU A 49 0.71 8.22 -8.64
CA GLU A 49 1.12 9.14 -7.57
C GLU A 49 0.10 9.22 -6.43
N TYR A 50 -1.19 9.14 -6.74
CA TYR A 50 -2.25 9.14 -5.72
C TYR A 50 -2.14 7.91 -4.81
N LEU A 51 -1.95 6.74 -5.41
CA LEU A 51 -1.80 5.49 -4.67
C LEU A 51 -0.51 5.48 -3.82
N ARG A 52 0.62 5.91 -4.39
CA ARG A 52 1.87 6.10 -3.64
C ARG A 52 1.70 7.04 -2.45
N CYS A 53 1.05 8.18 -2.66
CA CYS A 53 0.71 9.14 -1.62
C CYS A 53 -0.11 8.51 -0.49
N LYS A 54 -1.17 7.78 -0.82
CA LYS A 54 -2.03 7.08 0.16
C LYS A 54 -1.24 6.08 1.00
N LEU A 55 -0.48 5.20 0.35
CA LEU A 55 0.28 4.14 1.02
C LEU A 55 1.39 4.71 1.90
N ILE A 56 2.18 5.66 1.40
CA ILE A 56 3.26 6.29 2.18
C ILE A 56 2.69 7.06 3.37
N ARG A 57 1.60 7.82 3.20
CA ARG A 57 0.95 8.52 4.33
C ARG A 57 0.42 7.53 5.36
N GLY A 58 -0.14 6.42 4.90
CA GLY A 58 -0.57 5.30 5.72
C GLY A 58 0.56 4.73 6.58
N HIS A 59 1.67 4.38 5.94
CA HIS A 59 2.85 3.85 6.60
C HIS A 59 3.42 4.83 7.63
N LYS A 60 3.62 6.11 7.26
CA LYS A 60 4.05 7.16 8.20
C LYS A 60 3.09 7.29 9.40
N ARG A 61 1.77 7.15 9.18
CA ARG A 61 0.76 7.17 10.25
C ARG A 61 0.89 5.96 11.17
N ALA A 62 1.12 4.77 10.63
CA ALA A 62 1.35 3.56 11.40
C ALA A 62 2.58 3.70 12.31
N ASN A 63 3.71 4.18 11.77
CA ASN A 63 4.93 4.43 12.55
C ASN A 63 4.69 5.40 13.72
N ARG A 64 3.98 6.51 13.48
CA ARG A 64 3.61 7.45 14.55
C ARG A 64 2.67 6.85 15.60
N LYS A 65 1.86 5.86 15.23
CA LYS A 65 0.97 5.15 16.16
C LYS A 65 1.76 4.17 17.02
N ILE A 66 2.65 3.39 16.41
CA ILE A 66 3.58 2.49 17.09
C ILE A 66 4.43 3.26 18.10
N LYS A 67 5.01 4.39 17.69
CA LYS A 67 5.76 5.29 18.59
C LYS A 67 5.00 5.66 19.86
N LYS A 68 3.68 5.81 19.75
CA LYS A 68 2.80 6.19 20.87
C LYS A 68 2.25 4.98 21.63
N GLY A 69 2.70 3.76 21.32
CA GLY A 69 2.13 2.52 21.87
C GLY A 69 0.68 2.30 21.47
N LYS A 70 0.23 2.87 20.34
CA LYS A 70 -1.15 2.79 19.86
C LYS A 70 -1.24 1.97 18.59
N LEU A 71 -2.38 1.32 18.41
CA LEU A 71 -2.75 0.70 17.15
C LEU A 71 -3.11 1.74 16.09
N LEU A 72 -3.01 1.33 14.82
CA LEU A 72 -3.50 2.14 13.71
C LEU A 72 -5.02 2.34 13.78
N TYR A 73 -5.73 1.29 14.18
CA TYR A 73 -7.18 1.25 14.42
C TYR A 73 -7.47 0.85 15.87
N ASN A 74 -8.55 1.38 16.45
CA ASN A 74 -8.70 1.40 17.92
C ASN A 74 -8.96 0.02 18.57
N ASN A 75 -9.31 -1.03 17.81
CA ASN A 75 -9.74 -2.33 18.38
C ASN A 75 -8.83 -3.49 17.99
N GLN A 76 -7.96 -3.91 18.93
CA GLN A 76 -7.11 -5.11 18.79
C GLN A 76 -7.91 -6.42 18.83
N LYS A 77 -9.05 -6.43 19.52
CA LYS A 77 -9.91 -7.60 19.69
C LYS A 77 -10.60 -8.04 18.39
N GLU A 78 -10.81 -7.12 17.46
CA GLU A 78 -11.46 -7.36 16.17
C GLU A 78 -10.46 -7.72 15.05
N MET A 79 -9.16 -7.66 15.33
CA MET A 79 -8.13 -8.00 14.36
C MET A 79 -8.01 -9.51 14.20
N SER A 80 -7.87 -10.01 12.97
CA SER A 80 -7.48 -11.40 12.76
C SER A 80 -6.07 -11.69 13.29
N GLU A 81 -5.76 -12.97 13.45
CA GLU A 81 -4.40 -13.41 13.83
C GLU A 81 -3.35 -12.94 12.81
N ALA A 82 -3.69 -12.93 11.52
CA ALA A 82 -2.82 -12.39 10.47
C ALA A 82 -2.52 -10.90 10.69
N ALA A 83 -3.57 -10.11 10.97
CA ALA A 83 -3.42 -8.68 11.23
C ALA A 83 -2.62 -8.41 12.51
N LYS A 84 -2.82 -9.20 13.57
CA LYS A 84 -2.02 -9.11 14.81
C LYS A 84 -0.55 -9.42 14.55
N PHE A 85 -0.27 -10.53 13.85
CA PHE A 85 1.09 -10.94 13.49
C PHE A 85 1.82 -9.86 12.67
N ASN A 86 1.16 -9.34 11.63
CA ASN A 86 1.73 -8.30 10.78
C ASN A 86 1.95 -6.98 11.54
N TRP A 87 1.03 -6.61 12.44
CA TRP A 87 1.22 -5.44 13.30
C TRP A 87 2.41 -5.59 14.26
N GLN A 88 2.59 -6.78 14.84
CA GLN A 88 3.74 -7.07 15.70
C GLN A 88 5.05 -6.98 14.93
N ASN A 89 5.12 -7.54 13.72
CA ASN A 89 6.32 -7.46 12.89
C ASN A 89 6.60 -6.05 12.40
N LEU A 90 5.55 -5.29 12.02
CA LEU A 90 5.68 -3.87 11.73
C LEU A 90 6.26 -3.10 12.93
N SER A 91 5.79 -3.41 14.15
CA SER A 91 6.28 -2.77 15.38
C SER A 91 7.74 -3.14 15.68
N LYS A 92 8.13 -4.41 15.48
CA LYS A 92 9.52 -4.85 15.59
C LYS A 92 10.44 -4.14 14.59
N ALA A 93 10.03 -4.08 13.32
CA ALA A 93 10.75 -3.34 12.28
C ALA A 93 10.88 -1.85 12.63
N TYR A 94 9.82 -1.24 13.18
CA TYR A 94 9.87 0.13 13.66
C TYR A 94 10.92 0.34 14.76
N LEU A 95 10.93 -0.51 15.79
CA LEU A 95 11.89 -0.41 16.88
C LEU A 95 13.34 -0.67 16.42
N LYS A 96 13.53 -1.60 15.49
CA LYS A 96 14.84 -1.91 14.88
C LYS A 96 15.43 -0.72 14.12
N PHE A 97 14.61 0.06 13.42
CA PHE A 97 15.05 1.19 12.59
C PHE A 97 14.47 2.54 13.06
N GLN A 98 14.32 2.71 14.38
CA GLN A 98 13.55 3.81 14.96
C GLN A 98 14.02 5.19 14.49
N SER A 99 15.33 5.45 14.47
CA SER A 99 15.88 6.76 14.08
C SER A 99 15.52 7.16 12.64
N VAL A 100 15.68 6.22 11.70
CA VAL A 100 15.35 6.38 10.29
C VAL A 100 13.85 6.58 10.12
N LEU A 101 13.04 5.71 10.73
CA LEU A 101 11.58 5.74 10.61
C LEU A 101 10.96 6.97 11.27
N ASP A 102 11.53 7.44 12.37
CA ASP A 102 11.15 8.71 12.98
C ASP A 102 11.43 9.88 12.02
N SER A 103 12.60 9.91 11.39
CA SER A 103 12.99 10.96 10.43
C SER A 103 12.02 11.02 9.24
N VAL A 104 11.78 9.90 8.56
CA VAL A 104 10.93 9.88 7.36
C VAL A 104 9.44 10.01 7.68
N SER A 105 9.01 9.74 8.92
CA SER A 105 7.60 9.81 9.33
C SER A 105 7.17 11.17 9.87
N ARG A 106 8.10 12.14 9.97
CA ARG A 106 7.78 13.54 10.32
C ARG A 106 6.76 14.11 9.36
N THR A 107 5.71 14.71 9.92
CA THR A 107 4.81 15.59 9.19
C THR A 107 5.42 16.98 9.24
N LEU A 108 6.09 17.41 8.16
CA LEU A 108 6.61 18.78 8.04
C LEU A 108 5.48 19.84 8.05
N PHE A 109 4.23 19.39 7.90
CA PHE A 109 3.04 20.20 8.08
C PHE A 109 2.47 19.90 9.47
N GLU A 110 2.96 20.62 10.48
CA GLU A 110 2.04 21.04 11.53
C GLU A 110 0.92 21.84 10.84
N PRO A 111 -0.33 21.80 11.32
CA PRO A 111 -1.34 22.72 10.84
C PRO A 111 -0.74 24.11 10.91
N ILE A 112 -0.69 24.83 9.79
CA ILE A 112 -0.36 26.25 9.79
C ILE A 112 -1.45 26.87 10.67
N LYS A 113 -1.16 27.03 11.97
CA LYS A 113 -1.91 27.92 12.83
C LYS A 113 -1.74 29.26 12.15
N PHE A 114 -2.78 29.71 11.46
CA PHE A 114 -2.85 31.00 10.80
C PHE A 114 -2.40 32.07 11.79
N LYS A 115 -1.12 32.47 11.70
CA LYS A 115 -0.45 33.63 12.31
C LYS A 115 1.06 33.36 12.37
N ALA A 116 1.74 33.42 11.22
CA ALA A 116 3.14 33.84 11.18
C ALA A 116 3.59 34.00 9.71
N ASN A 117 3.88 35.26 9.39
CA ASN A 117 4.78 35.80 8.39
C ASN A 117 5.41 34.85 7.37
N LYS A 118 5.35 35.30 6.11
CA LYS A 118 6.03 34.75 4.92
C LYS A 118 7.55 34.71 5.10
N THR A 119 8.08 33.84 5.96
CA THR A 119 9.49 33.49 5.95
C THR A 119 9.67 32.37 4.93
N LYS A 120 10.55 32.58 3.95
CA LYS A 120 10.92 31.61 2.92
C LYS A 120 11.38 30.31 3.59
N ILE A 121 10.51 29.31 3.63
CA ILE A 121 10.87 27.94 3.98
C ILE A 121 11.66 27.37 2.79
N THR A 122 12.98 27.40 2.88
CA THR A 122 13.94 26.81 1.94
C THR A 122 14.19 25.32 2.21
N THR A 123 13.18 24.57 2.65
CA THR A 123 13.24 23.12 2.64
C THR A 123 12.44 22.61 1.46
N GLU A 124 13.10 21.79 0.63
CA GLU A 124 12.57 21.09 -0.53
C GLU A 124 11.36 20.21 -0.18
N SER A 125 10.24 20.85 0.11
CA SER A 125 8.96 20.18 0.29
C SER A 125 8.39 19.94 -1.10
N SER A 126 8.76 18.80 -1.68
CA SER A 126 8.09 18.32 -2.89
C SER A 126 6.60 18.19 -2.59
N LYS A 127 5.79 19.12 -3.14
CA LYS A 127 4.34 19.14 -2.97
C LYS A 127 3.66 17.90 -3.56
N SER A 128 4.37 17.13 -4.39
CA SER A 128 3.92 15.89 -5.00
C SER A 128 4.69 14.68 -4.46
N PHE A 129 3.99 13.55 -4.33
CA PHE A 129 4.60 12.23 -4.16
C PHE A 129 5.12 11.72 -5.51
N ASN A 130 5.92 12.55 -6.16
CA ASN A 130 6.55 12.25 -7.43
C ASN A 130 7.61 11.15 -7.25
N VAL A 131 8.23 10.75 -8.36
CA VAL A 131 9.25 9.69 -8.37
C VAL A 131 10.40 10.03 -7.42
N ASP A 132 10.91 11.26 -7.43
CA ASP A 132 12.05 11.66 -6.60
C ASP A 132 11.75 11.61 -5.10
N PHE A 133 10.55 12.06 -4.70
CA PHE A 133 10.12 11.91 -3.31
C PHE A 133 10.06 10.44 -2.91
N CYS A 134 9.47 9.59 -3.76
CA CYS A 134 9.34 8.17 -3.45
C CYS A 134 10.73 7.50 -3.41
N LYS A 135 11.65 7.87 -4.30
CA LYS A 135 13.03 7.38 -4.29
C LYS A 135 13.72 7.71 -2.97
N ARG A 136 13.67 8.97 -2.55
CA ARG A 136 14.22 9.42 -1.25
C ARG A 136 13.56 8.69 -0.06
N TYR A 137 12.24 8.50 -0.10
CA TYR A 137 11.53 7.82 0.97
C TYR A 137 11.96 6.36 1.14
N PHE A 138 12.08 5.63 0.02
CA PHE A 138 12.41 4.21 0.02
C PHE A 138 13.90 3.90 -0.06
N THR A 139 14.79 4.89 0.04
CA THR A 139 16.24 4.71 -0.07
C THR A 139 16.78 3.74 0.98
N GLU A 140 16.31 3.88 2.23
CA GLU A 140 16.76 3.09 3.36
C GLU A 140 16.11 1.70 3.40
N PRO A 141 16.88 0.60 3.48
CA PRO A 141 16.34 -0.76 3.57
C PRO A 141 15.35 -0.95 4.73
N GLY A 142 15.60 -0.32 5.87
CA GLY A 142 14.71 -0.39 7.04
C GLY A 142 13.33 0.24 6.79
N VAL A 143 13.24 1.23 5.89
CA VAL A 143 11.96 1.79 5.45
C VAL A 143 11.21 0.79 4.58
N ARG A 144 11.92 0.06 3.71
CA ARG A 144 11.33 -0.99 2.85
C ARG A 144 10.83 -2.18 3.68
N GLU A 145 11.60 -2.63 4.68
CA GLU A 145 11.20 -3.70 5.61
C GLU A 145 9.94 -3.30 6.41
N SER A 146 9.92 -2.11 6.99
CA SER A 146 8.75 -1.62 7.74
C SER A 146 7.54 -1.41 6.80
N TYR A 147 7.75 -0.88 5.60
CA TYR A 147 6.69 -0.68 4.62
C TYR A 147 6.03 -1.99 4.18
N TYR A 148 6.82 -3.05 3.95
CA TYR A 148 6.31 -4.38 3.61
C TYR A 148 5.31 -4.86 4.67
N TYR A 149 5.69 -4.86 5.95
CA TYR A 149 4.78 -5.29 7.02
C TYR A 149 3.55 -4.39 7.17
N PHE A 150 3.67 -3.10 6.82
CA PHE A 150 2.52 -2.21 6.77
C PHE A 150 1.53 -2.60 5.67
N ILE A 151 2.01 -2.98 4.48
CA ILE A 151 1.13 -3.48 3.40
C ILE A 151 0.54 -4.83 3.78
N GLU A 152 1.34 -5.77 4.32
CA GLU A 152 0.82 -7.05 4.82
C GLU A 152 -0.27 -6.84 5.87
N TYR A 153 -0.06 -5.91 6.80
CA TYR A 153 -1.05 -5.51 7.78
C TYR A 153 -2.34 -4.95 7.13
N LEU A 154 -2.20 -4.02 6.18
CA LEU A 154 -3.34 -3.40 5.50
C LEU A 154 -4.22 -4.41 4.75
N PHE A 155 -3.62 -5.47 4.22
CA PHE A 155 -4.29 -6.52 3.44
C PHE A 155 -4.48 -7.83 4.21
N SER A 156 -4.29 -7.84 5.53
CA SER A 156 -4.43 -9.06 6.36
C SER A 156 -5.85 -9.59 6.38
N ASP A 157 -6.82 -8.67 6.47
CA ASP A 157 -8.25 -8.96 6.41
C ASP A 157 -8.74 -8.42 5.07
N LEU A 158 -8.76 -9.28 4.05
CA LEU A 158 -9.11 -8.91 2.69
C LEU A 158 -10.60 -8.52 2.60
N ASN A 159 -10.91 -7.30 3.02
CA ASN A 159 -12.25 -6.72 3.02
C ASN A 159 -12.30 -5.59 1.97
N PRO A 160 -12.97 -5.81 0.83
CA PRO A 160 -13.03 -4.81 -0.24
C PRO A 160 -13.62 -3.47 0.15
N ASP A 161 -14.63 -3.42 1.03
CA ASP A 161 -15.26 -2.15 1.43
C ASP A 161 -14.29 -1.30 2.25
N TYR A 162 -13.61 -1.95 3.19
CA TYR A 162 -12.58 -1.32 4.00
C TYR A 162 -11.41 -0.82 3.13
N LEU A 163 -10.88 -1.69 2.25
CA LEU A 163 -9.79 -1.34 1.34
C LEU A 163 -10.19 -0.19 0.42
N SER A 164 -11.42 -0.22 -0.10
CA SER A 164 -11.95 0.82 -0.97
C SER A 164 -12.02 2.16 -0.26
N LYS A 165 -12.56 2.18 0.97
CA LYS A 165 -12.63 3.39 1.80
C LYS A 165 -11.25 3.94 2.13
N TYR A 166 -10.29 3.07 2.46
CA TYR A 166 -8.93 3.47 2.80
C TYR A 166 -8.20 4.09 1.61
N LEU A 167 -8.21 3.37 0.49
CA LEU A 167 -7.43 3.70 -0.71
C LEU A 167 -8.13 4.73 -1.59
N GLY A 168 -9.46 4.86 -1.54
CA GLY A 168 -10.22 5.89 -2.24
C GLY A 168 -10.65 5.51 -3.67
N PHE A 169 -10.82 4.21 -3.93
CA PHE A 169 -11.27 3.63 -5.20
C PHE A 169 -11.86 2.24 -4.94
N THR A 170 -12.68 1.70 -5.85
CA THR A 170 -13.36 0.40 -5.70
C THR A 170 -12.89 -0.62 -6.73
N CYS A 171 -13.06 -1.91 -6.41
CA CYS A 171 -12.80 -3.03 -7.31
C CYS A 171 -13.97 -3.35 -8.26
N CYS A 172 -15.18 -2.84 -7.96
CA CYS A 172 -16.41 -3.05 -8.72
C CYS A 172 -17.38 -1.88 -8.53
N GLN A 173 -18.47 -1.86 -9.30
CA GLN A 173 -19.54 -0.86 -9.22
C GLN A 173 -20.66 -1.26 -8.25
N THR A 174 -20.79 -2.56 -7.99
CA THR A 174 -21.80 -3.15 -7.11
C THR A 174 -21.31 -3.20 -5.67
N ASN A 175 -22.24 -3.27 -4.72
CA ASN A 175 -21.94 -3.57 -3.31
C ASN A 175 -21.77 -5.08 -3.05
N PHE A 176 -22.05 -5.92 -4.05
CA PHE A 176 -21.85 -7.36 -4.00
C PHE A 176 -20.47 -7.69 -4.57
N HIS A 177 -19.55 -8.08 -3.71
CA HIS A 177 -18.18 -8.44 -4.09
C HIS A 177 -18.11 -9.90 -4.54
N THR A 178 -17.33 -10.16 -5.57
CA THR A 178 -17.11 -11.52 -6.11
C THR A 178 -15.68 -11.97 -5.84
N LEU A 179 -15.36 -13.24 -6.13
CA LEU A 179 -14.00 -13.75 -6.08
C LEU A 179 -13.03 -12.94 -6.97
N GLU A 180 -13.52 -12.38 -8.07
CA GLU A 180 -12.75 -11.47 -8.93
C GLU A 180 -12.29 -10.22 -8.17
N CYS A 181 -13.14 -9.65 -7.30
CA CYS A 181 -12.78 -8.53 -6.44
C CYS A 181 -11.60 -8.89 -5.52
N ALA A 182 -11.61 -10.09 -4.94
CA ALA A 182 -10.50 -10.57 -4.11
C ALA A 182 -9.20 -10.66 -4.91
N TYR A 183 -9.22 -11.26 -6.10
CA TYR A 183 -8.05 -11.31 -6.97
C TYR A 183 -7.51 -9.93 -7.35
N LYS A 184 -8.38 -8.98 -7.69
CA LYS A 184 -7.98 -7.58 -7.94
C LYS A 184 -7.24 -6.99 -6.74
N TRP A 185 -7.75 -7.18 -5.52
CA TRP A 185 -7.11 -6.67 -4.31
C TRP A 185 -5.78 -7.36 -3.99
N LEU A 186 -5.64 -8.65 -4.29
CA LEU A 186 -4.37 -9.33 -4.14
C LEU A 186 -3.31 -8.85 -5.15
N LEU A 187 -3.71 -8.57 -6.39
CA LEU A 187 -2.84 -7.90 -7.36
C LEU A 187 -2.46 -6.50 -6.90
N MET A 188 -3.38 -5.76 -6.28
CA MET A 188 -3.09 -4.46 -5.68
C MET A 188 -2.10 -4.56 -4.53
N LYS A 189 -2.20 -5.59 -3.69
CA LYS A 189 -1.22 -5.89 -2.64
C LYS A 189 0.17 -6.14 -3.23
N ARG A 190 0.26 -7.00 -4.25
CA ARG A 190 1.51 -7.26 -4.99
C ARG A 190 2.09 -5.98 -5.60
N TYR A 191 1.23 -5.18 -6.23
CA TYR A 191 1.64 -3.88 -6.77
C TYR A 191 2.23 -2.98 -5.68
N ALA A 192 1.58 -2.91 -4.51
CA ALA A 192 2.04 -2.09 -3.40
C ALA A 192 3.39 -2.56 -2.83
N ASN A 193 3.58 -3.87 -2.63
CA ASN A 193 4.81 -4.43 -2.04
C ASN A 193 6.00 -4.50 -2.99
N GLU A 194 5.76 -4.91 -4.24
CA GLU A 194 6.82 -5.30 -5.17
C GLU A 194 6.99 -4.23 -6.25
N ILE A 195 5.94 -4.06 -7.07
CA ILE A 195 6.02 -3.30 -8.32
C ILE A 195 6.33 -1.82 -8.08
N ILE A 196 5.76 -1.20 -7.03
CA ILE A 196 6.09 0.19 -6.68
C ILE A 196 7.58 0.34 -6.40
N ILE A 197 8.18 -0.61 -5.70
CA ILE A 197 9.58 -0.55 -5.24
C ILE A 197 10.52 -0.82 -6.42
N GLU A 198 10.22 -1.82 -7.24
CA GLU A 198 10.95 -2.12 -8.48
C GLU A 198 10.91 -0.96 -9.47
N ASP A 199 9.75 -0.31 -9.64
CA ASP A 199 9.59 0.88 -10.48
C ASP A 199 10.44 2.07 -10.03
N LEU A 200 10.87 2.07 -8.75
CA LEU A 200 11.76 3.08 -8.18
C LEU A 200 13.23 2.65 -8.25
N GLN A 201 13.53 1.51 -8.88
CA GLN A 201 14.86 0.89 -9.01
C GLN A 201 15.45 0.46 -7.66
N PHE A 202 14.61 -0.01 -6.75
CA PHE A 202 15.03 -0.65 -5.51
C PHE A 202 14.60 -2.12 -5.49
N GLU A 203 15.29 -2.90 -4.68
CA GLU A 203 14.89 -4.27 -4.37
C GLU A 203 13.77 -4.26 -3.30
N PRO A 204 12.63 -4.92 -3.56
CA PRO A 204 11.61 -5.14 -2.54
C PRO A 204 12.17 -5.97 -1.38
N TRP A 205 11.76 -5.63 -0.16
CA TRP A 205 12.15 -6.41 1.01
C TRP A 205 11.12 -7.52 1.26
N PHE A 206 11.61 -8.72 1.56
CA PHE A 206 10.77 -9.86 1.98
C PHE A 206 11.39 -10.54 3.20
N PRO A 207 10.56 -11.12 4.10
CA PRO A 207 11.06 -11.95 5.19
C PRO A 207 11.74 -13.22 4.63
N GLN A 208 12.81 -13.67 5.28
CA GLN A 208 13.51 -14.90 4.90
C GLN A 208 12.60 -16.14 4.99
N GLU A 209 11.67 -16.11 5.96
CA GLU A 209 10.60 -17.10 6.14
C GLU A 209 9.26 -16.42 5.88
N ALA A 210 8.83 -16.40 4.61
CA ALA A 210 7.51 -15.90 4.27
C ALA A 210 6.44 -16.92 4.70
N VAL A 211 5.67 -16.60 5.74
CA VAL A 211 4.44 -17.34 6.05
C VAL A 211 3.40 -16.95 5.01
N LEU A 212 3.10 -17.86 4.08
CA LEU A 212 2.02 -17.70 3.10
C LEU A 212 0.68 -17.88 3.81
N LEU A 213 0.18 -16.84 4.48
CA LEU A 213 -1.22 -16.81 4.89
C LEU A 213 -2.06 -16.45 3.66
N SER A 214 -2.80 -17.43 3.11
CA SER A 214 -3.68 -17.21 1.95
C SER A 214 -4.82 -16.25 2.34
N PRO A 215 -4.87 -15.02 1.82
CA PRO A 215 -5.92 -14.08 2.19
C PRO A 215 -7.28 -14.45 1.56
N ILE A 216 -7.30 -15.39 0.61
CA ILE A 216 -8.51 -15.82 -0.11
C ILE A 216 -9.47 -16.59 0.80
N ASN A 217 -8.94 -17.41 1.72
CA ASN A 217 -9.80 -18.23 2.59
C ASN A 217 -10.69 -17.35 3.49
N ASN A 218 -10.17 -16.21 3.94
CA ASN A 218 -10.93 -15.23 4.73
C ASN A 218 -11.97 -14.48 3.88
N PHE A 219 -11.77 -14.37 2.57
CA PHE A 219 -12.75 -13.75 1.68
C PHE A 219 -13.94 -14.66 1.41
N ILE A 220 -13.69 -15.96 1.20
CA ILE A 220 -14.75 -16.94 0.92
C ILE A 220 -15.69 -17.10 2.12
N GLY A 221 -15.18 -17.14 3.36
CA GLY A 221 -16.00 -17.24 4.56
C GLY A 221 -16.87 -16.01 4.89
N ASN A 222 -16.73 -14.90 4.15
CA ASN A 222 -17.56 -13.69 4.29
C ASN A 222 -18.55 -13.50 3.12
N LEU A 223 -18.59 -14.44 2.17
CA LEU A 223 -19.54 -14.43 1.04
C LEU A 223 -20.80 -15.30 1.29
N GLU A 224 -20.84 -16.02 2.40
CA GLU A 224 -22.00 -16.77 2.93
C GLU A 224 -22.80 -15.92 3.91
#